data_AF-A0A2Z6LPC5-F1
#
_entry.id   AF-A0A2Z6LPC5-F1
#
_cell.length_a   1.000
_cell.length_b   1.000
_cell.length_c   1.000
_cell.angle_alpha   90.00
_cell.angle_beta   90.00
_cell.angle_gamma   90.00
#
_symmetry.space_group_name_H-M   'P 1'
#
loop_
_entity.id
_entity.type
_entity.pdbx_description
1 polymer ?
#
loop_
_entity_poly.entity_id
_entity_poly.type
_entity_poly.pdbx_seq_one_letter_code
_entity_poly.pdbx_strand_id
1 'polypeptide(L)'
;MVVNHFVFRFRLHANVIPLWKEIEYFKEYQEKLRAHVGKKKANYIISEALYLISLGTNDFLENYYIFPTRQIHFTESQYQDFLVDIAENFVRKIYSLGARKLSITGLIPMGCLPLERATNIFGDHDCNEKYNNVAKQFNVKLENMVSKISKELPQLKALSANPYNIFYDIITRPSFYGMFSLLALTYSICYVFSFYT
;
A
#
# COMPACT_ATOMS: atom_id res chain seq x y z
N MET A 1 -6.26 4.26 20.49
CA MET A 1 -6.44 4.41 19.03
C MET A 1 -6.45 3.01 18.43
N VAL A 2 -7.53 2.61 17.76
CA VAL A 2 -7.57 1.32 17.04
C VAL A 2 -7.04 1.56 15.63
N VAL A 3 -6.04 0.77 15.23
CA VAL A 3 -5.44 0.82 13.90
C VAL A 3 -5.75 -0.48 13.19
N ASN A 4 -6.36 -0.41 12.01
CA ASN A 4 -6.53 -1.57 11.13
C ASN A 4 -5.60 -1.38 9.93
N HIS A 5 -4.81 -2.40 9.63
CA HIS A 5 -3.85 -2.37 8.54
C HIS A 5 -4.28 -3.33 7.44
N PHE A 6 -4.34 -2.82 6.21
CA PHE A 6 -4.68 -3.56 5.01
C PHE A 6 -3.52 -3.48 4.03
N VAL A 7 -3.06 -4.61 3.53
CA VAL A 7 -1.92 -4.68 2.62
C VAL A 7 -2.41 -5.31 1.32
N PHE A 8 -2.51 -4.48 0.28
CA PHE A 8 -2.91 -4.94 -1.04
C PHE A 8 -1.82 -5.79 -1.64
N ARG A 9 -2.20 -6.99 -2.04
CA ARG A 9 -1.31 -7.89 -2.75
C ARG A 9 -2.09 -8.62 -3.84
N PHE A 10 -1.78 -8.39 -5.11
CA PHE A 10 -2.23 -9.26 -6.19
C PHE A 10 -1.50 -10.61 -6.18
N ARG A 11 -2.25 -11.64 -6.53
CA ARG A 11 -1.93 -13.07 -6.34
C ARG A 11 -0.92 -13.60 -7.37
N LEU A 12 0.27 -14.01 -6.93
CA LEU A 12 1.10 -15.07 -7.56
C LEU A 12 1.89 -16.00 -6.58
N HIS A 13 1.86 -15.77 -5.25
CA HIS A 13 2.43 -16.71 -4.26
C HIS A 13 1.41 -17.20 -3.21
N ALA A 14 1.58 -18.45 -2.75
CA ALA A 14 0.55 -19.25 -2.06
C ALA A 14 0.20 -18.87 -0.61
N ASN A 15 0.86 -17.88 0.00
CA ASN A 15 0.68 -17.53 1.43
C ASN A 15 0.26 -16.07 1.66
N VAL A 16 -0.38 -15.45 0.67
CA VAL A 16 -0.73 -14.03 0.72
C VAL A 16 -2.25 -13.84 0.79
N ILE A 17 -2.72 -13.06 1.76
CA ILE A 17 -4.13 -12.73 1.94
C ILE A 17 -4.54 -11.73 0.84
N PRO A 18 -5.50 -12.08 -0.03
CA PRO A 18 -5.99 -11.16 -1.06
C PRO A 18 -7.01 -10.16 -0.47
N LEU A 19 -7.19 -9.02 -1.14
CA LEU A 19 -8.08 -7.94 -0.68
C LEU A 19 -9.51 -8.34 -0.33
N TRP A 20 -10.09 -9.22 -1.14
CA TRP A 20 -11.45 -9.69 -0.88
C TRP A 20 -11.52 -10.45 0.45
N LYS A 21 -10.44 -11.17 0.80
CA LYS A 21 -10.32 -11.90 2.07
C LYS A 21 -10.07 -10.96 3.24
N GLU A 22 -9.30 -9.89 3.05
CA GLU A 22 -9.15 -8.84 4.06
C GLU A 22 -10.50 -8.20 4.42
N ILE A 23 -11.38 -7.98 3.43
CA ILE A 23 -12.74 -7.49 3.67
C ILE A 23 -13.58 -8.51 4.46
N GLU A 24 -13.44 -9.80 4.17
CA GLU A 24 -14.11 -10.86 4.94
C GLU A 24 -13.65 -10.87 6.40
N TYR A 25 -12.34 -10.80 6.64
CA TYR A 25 -11.79 -10.72 8.00
C TYR A 25 -12.23 -9.45 8.72
N PHE A 26 -12.34 -8.33 8.01
CA PHE A 26 -12.87 -7.11 8.61
C PHE A 26 -14.32 -7.28 9.05
N LYS A 27 -15.17 -7.91 8.22
CA LYS A 27 -16.56 -8.22 8.61
C LYS A 27 -16.62 -9.15 9.82
N GLU A 28 -15.80 -10.19 9.85
CA GLU A 28 -15.70 -11.11 10.99
C GLU A 28 -15.28 -10.39 12.28
N TYR A 29 -14.29 -9.49 12.18
CA TYR A 29 -13.88 -8.62 13.28
C TYR A 29 -15.04 -7.75 13.77
N GLN A 30 -15.84 -7.16 12.87
CA GLN A 30 -16.99 -6.36 13.27
C GLN A 30 -18.02 -7.18 14.06
N GLU A 31 -18.29 -8.42 13.66
CA GLU A 31 -19.20 -9.32 14.40
C GLU A 31 -18.66 -9.65 15.79
N LYS A 32 -17.38 -10.05 15.88
CA LYS A 32 -16.71 -10.31 17.17
C LYS A 32 -16.72 -9.10 18.08
N LEU A 33 -16.44 -7.92 17.53
CA LEU A 33 -16.45 -6.66 18.29
C LEU A 33 -17.87 -6.33 18.79
N ARG A 34 -18.89 -6.47 17.94
CA ARG A 34 -20.30 -6.25 18.30
C ARG A 34 -20.75 -7.19 19.42
N ALA A 35 -20.34 -8.46 19.36
CA ALA A 35 -20.63 -9.44 20.41
C ALA A 35 -19.96 -9.08 21.75
N HIS A 36 -18.74 -8.55 21.71
CA HIS A 36 -17.97 -8.25 22.91
C HIS A 36 -18.35 -6.93 23.59
N VAL A 37 -18.59 -5.85 22.83
CA VAL A 37 -18.81 -4.51 23.38
C VAL A 37 -20.19 -3.92 23.10
N GLY A 38 -21.05 -4.66 22.40
CA GLY A 38 -22.37 -4.22 21.96
C GLY A 38 -22.32 -3.34 20.71
N LYS A 39 -23.42 -3.32 19.95
CA LYS A 39 -23.52 -2.68 18.63
C LYS A 39 -23.16 -1.20 18.62
N LYS A 40 -23.65 -0.42 19.59
CA LYS A 40 -23.42 1.03 19.65
C LYS A 40 -21.95 1.36 19.84
N LYS A 41 -21.28 0.71 20.80
CA LYS A 41 -19.86 0.93 21.09
C LYS A 41 -18.96 0.39 19.97
N ALA A 42 -19.31 -0.75 19.38
CA ALA A 42 -18.59 -1.30 18.22
C ALA A 42 -18.63 -0.33 17.03
N ASN A 43 -19.80 0.20 16.68
CA ASN A 43 -19.94 1.16 15.58
C ASN A 43 -19.11 2.43 15.82
N TYR A 44 -19.07 2.93 17.05
CA TYR A 44 -18.21 4.07 17.43
C TYR A 44 -16.72 3.76 17.26
N ILE A 45 -16.26 2.58 17.72
CA ILE A 45 -14.86 2.15 17.55
C ILE A 45 -14.50 2.06 16.07
N ILE A 46 -15.37 1.45 15.26
CA ILE A 46 -15.16 1.28 13.81
C ILE A 46 -15.07 2.63 13.09
N SER A 47 -15.94 3.59 13.42
CA SER A 47 -15.90 4.91 12.80
C SER A 47 -14.69 5.74 13.23
N GLU A 48 -14.23 5.58 14.48
CA GLU A 48 -13.14 6.37 15.03
C GLU A 48 -11.74 5.78 14.77
N ALA A 49 -11.66 4.50 14.36
CA ALA A 49 -10.42 3.83 14.01
C ALA A 49 -9.72 4.45 12.80
N LEU A 50 -8.39 4.32 12.76
CA LEU A 50 -7.56 4.69 11.62
C LEU A 50 -7.29 3.43 10.78
N TYR A 51 -7.55 3.53 9.48
CA TYR A 51 -7.32 2.47 8.52
C TYR A 51 -6.07 2.81 7.68
N LEU A 52 -5.01 2.02 7.85
CA LEU A 52 -3.78 2.15 7.09
C LEU A 52 -3.85 1.19 5.91
N ILE A 53 -3.63 1.71 4.72
CA ILE A 53 -3.68 0.95 3.47
C ILE A 53 -2.35 1.12 2.75
N SER A 54 -1.74 0.03 2.30
CA SER A 54 -0.52 0.06 1.48
C SER A 54 -0.66 -0.85 0.29
N LEU A 55 -0.24 -0.36 -0.89
CA LEU A 55 -0.43 -1.07 -2.16
C LEU A 55 0.60 -0.69 -3.23
N GLY A 56 0.84 -1.60 -4.17
CA GLY A 56 1.60 -1.35 -5.40
C GLY A 56 2.89 -2.14 -5.53
N THR A 57 3.74 -2.22 -4.50
CA THR A 57 5.14 -2.68 -4.69
C THR A 57 5.21 -4.10 -5.27
N ASN A 58 4.47 -5.04 -4.68
CA ASN A 58 4.40 -6.41 -5.18
C ASN A 58 3.61 -6.49 -6.50
N ASP A 59 2.62 -5.62 -6.69
CA ASP A 59 1.83 -5.58 -7.92
C ASP A 59 2.71 -5.24 -9.13
N PHE A 60 3.63 -4.28 -8.99
CA PHE A 60 4.58 -3.96 -10.06
C PHE A 60 5.75 -4.95 -10.14
N LEU A 61 6.47 -5.20 -9.04
CA LEU A 61 7.68 -6.03 -9.10
C LEU A 61 7.36 -7.49 -9.43
N GLU A 62 6.43 -8.11 -8.69
CA GLU A 62 6.11 -9.52 -8.88
C GLU A 62 5.15 -9.70 -10.07
N ASN A 63 3.98 -9.05 -10.04
CA ASN A 63 2.90 -9.39 -10.98
C ASN A 63 3.03 -8.72 -12.35
N TYR A 64 3.77 -7.61 -12.45
CA TYR A 64 3.98 -6.91 -13.72
C TYR A 64 5.35 -7.23 -14.31
N TYR A 65 6.45 -7.04 -13.58
CA TYR A 65 7.81 -7.16 -14.12
C TYR A 65 8.38 -8.58 -14.11
N ILE A 66 8.31 -9.29 -12.98
CA ILE A 66 8.89 -10.65 -12.85
C ILE A 66 8.05 -11.67 -13.62
N PHE A 67 6.73 -11.61 -13.45
CA PHE A 67 5.81 -12.52 -14.13
C PHE A 67 5.05 -11.76 -15.23
N PRO A 68 5.30 -12.04 -16.53
CA PRO A 68 4.75 -11.24 -17.63
C PRO A 68 3.22 -11.39 -17.83
N THR A 69 2.52 -12.01 -16.89
CA THR A 69 1.06 -12.21 -16.94
C THR A 69 0.29 -10.90 -17.09
N ARG A 70 0.71 -9.81 -16.43
CA ARG A 70 0.04 -8.50 -16.54
C ARG A 70 0.56 -7.66 -17.70
N GLN A 71 1.84 -7.77 -18.03
CA GLN A 71 2.44 -7.08 -19.19
C GLN A 71 1.79 -7.47 -20.52
N ILE A 72 1.29 -8.71 -20.65
CA ILE A 72 0.56 -9.16 -21.85
C ILE A 72 -0.77 -8.41 -22.03
N HIS A 73 -1.39 -7.95 -20.95
CA HIS A 73 -2.72 -7.35 -20.97
C HIS A 73 -2.72 -5.83 -20.79
N PHE A 74 -1.67 -5.27 -20.21
CA PHE A 74 -1.62 -3.86 -19.81
C PHE A 74 -0.26 -3.23 -20.11
N THR A 75 -0.29 -2.02 -20.66
CA THR A 75 0.84 -1.08 -20.54
C THR A 75 1.01 -0.64 -19.08
N GLU A 76 2.16 -0.07 -18.73
CA GLU A 76 2.44 0.38 -17.36
C GLU A 76 1.40 1.39 -16.87
N SER A 77 1.03 2.36 -17.72
CA SER A 77 -0.01 3.35 -17.35
C SER A 77 -1.36 2.70 -17.14
N GLN A 78 -1.78 1.76 -18.02
CA GLN A 78 -3.05 1.07 -17.87
C GLN A 78 -3.08 0.20 -16.61
N TYR A 79 -1.95 -0.42 -16.26
CA TYR A 79 -1.85 -1.21 -15.04
C TYR A 79 -1.90 -0.32 -13.78
N GLN A 80 -1.27 0.86 -13.82
CA GLN A 80 -1.43 1.88 -12.78
C GLN A 80 -2.92 2.26 -12.60
N ASP A 81 -3.64 2.53 -13.68
CA ASP A 81 -5.07 2.89 -13.63
C ASP A 81 -5.91 1.74 -13.05
N PHE A 82 -5.65 0.50 -13.50
CA PHE A 82 -6.30 -0.70 -12.98
C PHE A 82 -6.11 -0.87 -11.46
N LEU A 83 -4.90 -0.66 -10.94
CA LEU A 83 -4.62 -0.75 -9.51
C LEU A 83 -5.29 0.38 -8.71
N VAL A 84 -5.34 1.60 -9.25
CA VAL A 84 -6.06 2.72 -8.64
C VAL A 84 -7.56 2.45 -8.55
N ASP A 85 -8.16 1.86 -9.59
CA ASP A 85 -9.58 1.47 -9.58
C ASP A 85 -9.87 0.40 -8.51
N ILE A 86 -8.96 -0.57 -8.34
CA ILE A 86 -9.08 -1.58 -7.29
C ILE A 86 -8.99 -0.94 -5.90
N ALA A 87 -8.04 -0.01 -5.70
CA ALA A 87 -7.88 0.74 -4.46
C ALA A 87 -9.13 1.58 -4.13
N GLU A 88 -9.67 2.32 -5.10
CA GLU A 88 -10.89 3.10 -4.94
C GLU A 88 -12.07 2.19 -4.52
N ASN A 89 -12.25 1.06 -5.22
CA ASN A 89 -13.31 0.11 -4.93
C ASN A 89 -13.20 -0.49 -3.53
N PHE A 90 -11.99 -0.82 -3.09
CA PHE A 90 -11.75 -1.32 -1.73
C PHE A 90 -12.09 -0.27 -0.67
N VAL A 91 -11.66 0.98 -0.87
CA VAL A 91 -11.97 2.09 0.06
C VAL A 91 -13.48 2.28 0.17
N ARG A 92 -14.21 2.28 -0.94
CA ARG A 92 -15.67 2.35 -0.94
C ARG A 92 -16.31 1.21 -0.17
N LYS A 93 -15.78 -0.01 -0.26
CA LYS A 93 -16.26 -1.17 0.50
C LYS A 93 -16.02 -1.03 2.00
N ILE A 94 -14.84 -0.65 2.46
CA ILE A 94 -14.60 -0.46 3.90
C ILE A 94 -15.36 0.76 4.44
N TYR A 95 -15.56 1.79 3.61
CA TYR A 95 -16.39 2.94 3.95
C TYR A 95 -17.86 2.54 4.16
N SER A 96 -18.43 1.70 3.29
CA SER A 96 -19.80 1.19 3.47
C SER A 96 -19.93 0.31 4.72
N LEU A 97 -18.83 -0.30 5.16
CA LEU A 97 -18.74 -1.03 6.42
C LEU A 97 -18.49 -0.13 7.65
N GLY A 98 -18.33 1.18 7.48
CA GLY A 98 -18.25 2.13 8.60
C GLY A 98 -16.89 2.80 8.80
N ALA A 99 -15.88 2.50 7.98
CA ALA A 99 -14.59 3.20 8.05
C ALA A 99 -14.75 4.69 7.71
N ARG A 100 -14.13 5.58 8.49
CA ARG A 100 -14.20 7.04 8.28
C ARG A 100 -12.85 7.76 8.28
N LYS A 101 -11.76 7.16 8.78
CA LYS A 101 -10.43 7.79 8.81
C LYS A 101 -9.41 6.87 8.18
N LEU A 102 -8.78 7.26 7.08
CA LEU A 102 -7.86 6.38 6.37
C LEU A 102 -6.61 7.10 5.87
N SER A 103 -5.53 6.35 5.80
CA SER A 103 -4.25 6.75 5.19
C SER A 103 -3.89 5.70 4.16
N ILE A 104 -3.73 6.13 2.90
CA ILE A 104 -3.30 5.26 1.82
C ILE A 104 -1.86 5.59 1.46
N THR A 105 -1.01 4.58 1.42
CA THR A 105 0.41 4.68 1.10
C THR A 105 0.66 4.01 -0.23
N GLY A 106 1.34 4.72 -1.13
CA GLY A 106 1.73 4.21 -2.44
C GLY A 106 3.13 3.61 -2.44
N LEU A 107 3.80 3.76 -3.58
CA LEU A 107 5.10 3.19 -3.87
C LEU A 107 6.25 3.98 -3.26
N ILE A 108 7.22 3.24 -2.74
CA ILE A 108 8.56 3.72 -2.40
C ILE A 108 9.41 3.80 -3.69
N PRO A 109 10.66 4.33 -3.67
CA PRO A 109 11.61 4.17 -4.77
C PRO A 109 11.99 2.70 -4.97
N MET A 110 11.09 1.93 -5.56
CA MET A 110 11.18 0.48 -5.66
C MET A 110 12.36 0.05 -6.54
N GLY A 111 12.81 0.88 -7.48
CA GLY A 111 14.02 0.63 -8.27
C GLY A 111 15.31 0.66 -7.42
N CYS A 112 15.26 1.23 -6.22
CA CYS A 112 16.37 1.25 -5.27
C CYS A 112 16.35 0.09 -4.27
N LEU A 113 15.37 -0.83 -4.35
CA LEU A 113 15.33 -1.98 -3.46
C LEU A 113 16.55 -2.88 -3.68
N PRO A 114 17.07 -3.57 -2.65
CA PRO A 114 18.32 -4.31 -2.76
C PRO A 114 18.32 -5.37 -3.87
N LEU A 115 17.20 -6.08 -4.05
CA LEU A 115 17.08 -7.06 -5.13
C LEU A 115 17.15 -6.39 -6.51
N GLU A 116 16.41 -5.30 -6.71
CA GLU A 116 16.40 -4.57 -7.99
C GLU A 116 17.76 -3.97 -8.34
N ARG A 117 18.51 -3.48 -7.34
CA ARG A 117 19.88 -3.00 -7.55
C ARG A 117 20.85 -4.14 -7.84
N ALA A 118 20.73 -5.25 -7.12
CA ALA A 118 21.59 -6.41 -7.32
C ALA A 118 21.42 -7.00 -8.74
N THR A 119 20.19 -6.97 -9.28
CA THR A 119 19.88 -7.47 -10.63
C THR A 119 20.07 -6.44 -11.74
N ASN A 120 20.22 -5.14 -11.42
CA ASN A 120 20.51 -4.07 -12.37
C ASN A 120 21.99 -4.05 -12.83
N ILE A 121 22.47 -5.18 -13.35
CA ILE A 121 23.88 -5.39 -13.75
C ILE A 121 24.31 -4.40 -14.84
N PHE A 122 23.43 -4.08 -15.78
CA PHE A 122 23.71 -3.14 -16.87
C PHE A 122 23.57 -1.67 -16.48
N GLY A 123 23.05 -1.39 -15.28
CA GLY A 123 22.92 -0.05 -14.72
C GLY A 123 23.84 0.15 -13.52
N ASP A 124 25.01 -0.47 -13.52
CA ASP A 124 26.06 -0.33 -12.49
C ASP A 124 25.59 -0.60 -11.05
N HIS A 125 24.59 -1.48 -10.88
CA HIS A 125 23.95 -1.75 -9.59
C HIS A 125 23.35 -0.50 -8.90
N ASP A 126 23.06 0.54 -9.69
CA ASP A 126 22.35 1.73 -9.24
C ASP A 126 20.83 1.49 -9.24
N CYS A 127 20.08 2.46 -8.72
CA CYS A 127 18.63 2.44 -8.76
C CYS A 127 18.10 2.32 -10.18
N ASN A 128 17.09 1.46 -10.38
CA ASN A 128 16.39 1.38 -11.64
C ASN A 128 15.44 2.58 -11.83
N GLU A 129 15.85 3.55 -12.64
CA GLU A 129 15.09 4.78 -12.85
C GLU A 129 13.74 4.58 -13.53
N LYS A 130 13.60 3.53 -14.37
CA LYS A 130 12.31 3.18 -14.97
C LYS A 130 11.30 2.83 -13.87
N TYR A 131 11.70 2.00 -12.90
CA TYR A 131 10.83 1.60 -11.80
C TYR A 131 10.54 2.76 -10.86
N ASN A 132 11.53 3.62 -10.59
CA ASN A 132 11.35 4.84 -9.80
C ASN A 132 10.38 5.82 -10.46
N ASN A 133 10.40 5.95 -11.78
CA ASN A 133 9.46 6.81 -12.50
C ASN A 133 8.03 6.27 -12.43
N VAL A 134 7.83 4.95 -12.56
CA VAL A 134 6.53 4.32 -12.35
C VAL A 134 6.02 4.55 -10.93
N ALA A 135 6.90 4.46 -9.92
CA ALA A 135 6.54 4.76 -8.54
C ALA A 135 6.02 6.20 -8.35
N LYS A 136 6.72 7.19 -8.91
CA LYS A 136 6.30 8.60 -8.86
C LYS A 136 4.95 8.81 -9.53
N GLN A 137 4.76 8.28 -10.74
CA GLN A 137 3.52 8.44 -11.51
C GLN A 137 2.33 7.80 -10.79
N PHE A 138 2.51 6.58 -10.28
CA PHE A 138 1.47 5.88 -9.55
C PHE A 138 1.04 6.64 -8.29
N ASN A 139 1.98 7.19 -7.53
CA ASN A 139 1.67 7.96 -6.32
C ASN A 139 0.86 9.21 -6.63
N VAL A 140 1.13 9.91 -7.74
CA VAL A 140 0.30 11.03 -8.20
C VAL A 140 -1.11 10.57 -8.53
N LYS A 141 -1.28 9.44 -9.22
CA LYS A 141 -2.62 8.89 -9.52
C LYS A 141 -3.38 8.52 -8.23
N LEU A 142 -2.67 7.94 -7.26
CA LEU A 142 -3.23 7.56 -5.97
C LEU A 142 -3.66 8.78 -5.13
N GLU A 143 -2.83 9.84 -5.10
CA GLU A 143 -3.16 11.13 -4.48
C GLU A 143 -4.43 11.75 -5.09
N ASN A 144 -4.53 11.74 -6.43
CA ASN A 144 -5.71 12.24 -7.14
C ASN A 144 -6.96 11.43 -6.79
N MET A 145 -6.86 10.10 -6.73
CA MET A 145 -7.96 9.23 -6.31
C MET A 145 -8.39 9.54 -4.87
N VAL A 146 -7.45 9.67 -3.94
CA VAL A 146 -7.75 10.03 -2.53
C VAL A 146 -8.45 11.39 -2.45
N SER A 147 -7.98 12.39 -3.19
CA SER A 147 -8.60 13.72 -3.27
C SER A 147 -10.03 13.65 -3.80
N LYS A 148 -10.26 12.83 -4.84
CA LYS A 148 -11.59 12.58 -5.41
C LYS A 148 -12.54 11.95 -4.38
N ILE A 149 -12.18 10.81 -3.80
CA ILE A 149 -13.07 10.10 -2.87
C ILE A 149 -13.35 10.89 -1.60
N SER A 150 -12.42 11.73 -1.15
CA SER A 150 -12.61 12.59 0.02
C SER A 150 -13.71 13.63 -0.20
N LYS A 151 -13.90 14.06 -1.46
CA LYS A 151 -14.98 14.99 -1.85
C LYS A 151 -16.32 14.27 -2.02
N GLU A 152 -16.28 13.02 -2.50
CA GLU A 152 -17.49 12.26 -2.81
C GLU A 152 -18.09 11.51 -1.61
N LEU A 153 -17.30 11.15 -0.60
CA LEU A 153 -17.73 10.35 0.53
C LEU A 153 -17.88 11.21 1.79
N PRO A 154 -19.11 11.50 2.25
CA PRO A 154 -19.34 12.32 3.42
C PRO A 154 -18.64 11.77 4.67
N GLN A 155 -18.08 12.68 5.48
CA GLN A 155 -17.41 12.35 6.76
C GLN A 155 -16.15 11.49 6.61
N LEU A 156 -15.73 11.13 5.40
CA LEU A 156 -14.46 10.46 5.17
C LEU A 156 -13.31 11.45 5.32
N LYS A 157 -12.37 11.12 6.19
CA LYS A 157 -11.06 11.78 6.32
C LYS A 157 -10.03 10.84 5.73
N ALA A 158 -9.67 11.06 4.47
CA ALA A 158 -8.67 10.28 3.77
C ALA A 158 -7.45 11.15 3.46
N LEU A 159 -6.26 10.56 3.57
CA LEU A 159 -5.01 11.18 3.13
C LEU A 159 -4.16 10.18 2.35
N SER A 160 -3.42 10.70 1.38
CA SER A 160 -2.37 9.95 0.70
C SER A 160 -1.05 10.25 1.39
N ALA A 161 -0.45 9.23 2.00
CA ALA A 161 0.86 9.31 2.62
C ALA A 161 1.90 8.85 1.60
N ASN A 162 2.35 9.76 0.74
CA ASN A 162 3.35 9.45 -0.29
C ASN A 162 4.73 9.20 0.36
N PRO A 163 5.24 7.95 0.35
CA PRO A 163 6.45 7.63 1.08
C PRO A 163 7.72 7.91 0.25
N TYR A 164 7.58 8.20 -1.05
CA TYR A 164 8.69 8.17 -2.02
C TYR A 164 9.88 9.03 -1.58
N ASN A 165 9.64 10.32 -1.30
CA ASN A 165 10.71 11.26 -0.97
C ASN A 165 11.39 10.91 0.35
N ILE A 166 10.64 10.42 1.35
CA ILE A 166 11.20 10.03 2.65
C ILE A 166 12.18 8.87 2.47
N PHE A 167 11.77 7.82 1.76
CA PHE A 167 12.65 6.67 1.54
C PHE A 167 13.81 6.99 0.61
N TYR A 168 13.58 7.79 -0.43
CA TYR A 168 14.64 8.23 -1.33
C TYR A 168 15.71 9.04 -0.59
N ASP A 169 15.28 9.88 0.36
CA ASP A 169 16.19 10.67 1.17
C ASP A 169 17.05 9.82 2.10
N ILE A 170 16.44 8.82 2.75
CA ILE A 170 17.17 7.88 3.60
C ILE A 170 18.18 7.07 2.79
N ILE A 171 17.81 6.65 1.57
CA ILE A 171 18.69 5.86 0.67
C ILE A 171 19.88 6.69 0.19
N THR A 172 19.66 7.95 -0.18
CA THR A 172 20.69 8.81 -0.77
C THR A 172 21.52 9.58 0.26
N ARG A 173 20.99 9.78 1.47
CA ARG A 173 21.66 10.48 2.58
C ARG A 173 21.67 9.68 3.88
N PRO A 174 22.15 8.42 3.89
CA PRO A 174 22.05 7.55 5.07
C PRO A 174 22.83 8.10 6.28
N SER A 175 23.93 8.84 6.07
CA SER A 175 24.71 9.43 7.16
C SER A 175 23.90 10.43 8.01
N PHE A 176 22.91 11.10 7.44
CA PHE A 176 22.04 12.04 8.16
C PHE A 176 21.09 11.34 9.14
N TYR A 177 20.78 10.08 8.88
CA TYR A 177 19.87 9.26 9.68
C TYR A 177 20.59 8.33 10.66
N GLY A 178 21.92 8.47 10.79
CA GLY A 178 22.80 7.46 11.38
C GLY A 178 23.03 6.33 10.37
N MET A 179 24.23 5.73 10.30
CA MET A 179 24.57 4.69 9.31
C MET A 179 23.60 3.49 9.36
N PHE A 180 22.45 3.60 8.69
CA PHE A 180 21.53 2.51 8.45
C PHE A 180 22.09 1.74 7.26
N SER A 181 22.59 0.53 7.52
CA SER A 181 22.82 -0.40 6.42
C SER A 181 21.49 -0.58 5.67
N LEU A 182 21.52 -0.60 4.33
CA LEU A 182 20.32 -0.83 3.50
C LEU A 182 19.58 -2.14 3.88
N LEU A 183 20.27 -3.08 4.52
CA LEU A 183 19.70 -4.27 5.15
C LEU A 183 18.68 -3.93 6.24
N ALA A 184 18.95 -2.92 7.08
CA ALA A 184 18.01 -2.50 8.11
C ALA A 184 16.72 -1.90 7.54
N LEU A 185 16.75 -1.32 6.33
CA LEU A 185 15.53 -0.83 5.66
C LEU A 185 14.68 -1.96 5.10
N THR A 186 15.27 -3.03 4.56
CA THR A 186 14.47 -4.21 4.18
C THR A 186 13.85 -4.86 5.39
N TYR A 187 14.59 -4.94 6.51
CA TYR A 187 14.03 -5.45 7.76
C TYR A 187 12.98 -4.51 8.34
N SER A 188 13.15 -3.20 8.39
CA SER A 188 12.16 -2.29 8.95
C SER A 188 10.97 -2.04 8.03
N ILE A 189 11.11 -2.02 6.70
CA ILE A 189 9.96 -1.89 5.79
C ILE A 189 9.18 -3.21 5.75
N CYS A 190 9.84 -4.38 5.69
CA CYS A 190 9.13 -5.65 5.84
C CYS A 190 8.61 -5.86 7.27
N TYR A 191 9.27 -5.40 8.33
CA TYR A 191 8.77 -5.60 9.70
C TYR A 191 7.64 -4.63 10.04
N VAL A 192 7.74 -3.35 9.68
CA VAL A 192 6.65 -2.38 9.92
C VAL A 192 5.39 -2.77 9.13
N PHE A 193 5.53 -3.42 7.97
CA PHE A 193 4.40 -3.91 7.17
C PHE A 193 3.98 -5.37 7.40
N SER A 194 4.82 -6.23 8.01
CA SER A 194 4.49 -7.65 8.30
C SER A 194 4.25 -7.97 9.78
N PHE A 195 4.59 -7.12 10.76
CA PHE A 195 4.47 -7.47 12.20
C PHE A 195 3.18 -7.02 12.90
N TYR A 196 2.11 -6.70 12.15
CA TYR A 196 0.77 -6.54 12.72
C TYR A 196 -0.25 -7.54 12.14
N THR A 197 0.18 -8.77 11.89
CA THR A 197 -0.69 -9.97 11.79
C THR A 197 0.03 -11.18 12.33
#